data_AF-A0A351ZY70-F1
#
_entry.id   AF-A0A351ZY70-F1
#
_cell.length_a   1.000
_cell.length_b   1.000
_cell.length_c   1.000
_cell.angle_alpha   90.00
_cell.angle_beta   90.00
_cell.angle_gamma   90.00
#
_symmetry.space_group_name_H-M   'P 1'
#
loop_
_entity.id
_entity.type
_entity.pdbx_description
1 polymer ?
#
loop_
_entity_poly.entity_id
_entity_poly.type
_entity_poly.pdbx_seq_one_letter_code
_entity_poly.pdbx_strand_id
1 'polypeptide(L)'
;ALSYGELAGLLPHAGGQYVYLREAFGPLAGFLYGWTLFTVIQTGTIAAVGMAFAKYTAALVPAVGESNVLFMIGGFGINAAQAVAISSILFLTWLNSRGVSLGKLIQNTFTSTKIISVVALAAAGIIYGLSNGSLAAAIDSLWIDGVTPHVADLSAAQQESYGFASRIGMPLLAVIAVSMVGSIFSSDAWNNITFASAEVKNPERTI
;
A
#
# COMPACT_ATOMS: atom_id res chain seq x y z
N ALA A 1 -4.53 3.28 16.24
CA ALA A 1 -4.46 1.90 16.76
C ALA A 1 -5.24 1.76 18.07
N LEU A 2 -4.82 2.45 19.15
CA LEU A 2 -5.45 2.33 20.48
C LEU A 2 -6.98 2.53 20.48
N SER A 3 -7.49 3.60 19.86
CA SER A 3 -8.93 3.84 19.79
C SER A 3 -9.70 2.73 19.04
N TYR A 4 -9.08 2.10 18.04
CA TYR A 4 -9.69 0.95 17.35
C TYR A 4 -9.66 -0.32 18.21
N GLY A 5 -8.65 -0.48 19.06
CA GLY A 5 -8.57 -1.58 20.03
C GLY A 5 -9.68 -1.48 21.07
N GLU A 6 -9.87 -0.30 21.67
CA GLU A 6 -10.98 -0.07 22.61
C GLU A 6 -12.35 -0.31 21.96
N LEU A 7 -12.58 0.24 20.76
CA LEU A 7 -13.84 0.03 20.04
C LEU A 7 -14.06 -1.43 19.64
N ALA A 8 -13.01 -2.16 19.24
CA ALA A 8 -13.11 -3.58 18.89
C ALA A 8 -13.38 -4.47 20.11
N GLY A 9 -12.87 -4.10 21.28
CA GLY A 9 -13.21 -4.73 22.55
C GLY A 9 -14.66 -4.45 22.96
N LEU A 10 -15.11 -3.18 22.85
CA LEU A 10 -16.46 -2.76 23.24
C LEU A 10 -17.56 -3.25 22.30
N LEU A 11 -17.27 -3.37 21.00
CA LEU A 11 -18.21 -3.78 19.96
C LEU A 11 -17.61 -4.93 19.13
N PRO A 12 -17.51 -6.16 19.69
CA PRO A 12 -16.90 -7.32 19.03
C PRO A 12 -17.85 -7.95 18.00
N HIS A 13 -18.38 -7.13 17.09
CA HIS A 13 -19.28 -7.54 16.03
C HIS A 13 -18.57 -7.61 14.69
N ALA A 14 -18.97 -8.56 13.86
CA ALA A 14 -18.49 -8.64 12.49
C ALA A 14 -18.93 -7.38 11.71
N GLY A 15 -17.97 -6.73 11.04
CA GLY A 15 -18.21 -5.54 10.22
C GLY A 15 -17.32 -4.33 10.56
N GLY A 16 -16.56 -4.38 11.65
CA GLY A 16 -15.53 -3.38 11.96
C GLY A 16 -16.05 -1.94 11.99
N GLN A 17 -15.34 -1.04 11.32
CA GLN A 17 -15.66 0.40 11.31
C GLN A 17 -17.07 0.73 10.84
N TYR A 18 -17.67 -0.10 9.98
CA TYR A 18 -19.06 0.06 9.54
C TYR A 18 -20.02 -0.02 10.73
N VAL A 19 -19.80 -0.97 11.64
CA VAL A 19 -20.64 -1.15 12.83
C VAL A 19 -20.49 0.05 13.76
N TYR A 20 -19.26 0.55 13.96
CA TYR A 20 -18.99 1.68 14.86
C TYR A 20 -19.67 2.96 14.36
N LEU A 21 -19.56 3.24 13.07
CA LEU A 21 -20.19 4.43 12.48
C LEU A 21 -21.71 4.33 12.45
N ARG A 22 -22.25 3.13 12.20
CA ARG A 22 -23.68 2.89 12.27
C ARG A 22 -24.23 3.10 13.68
N GLU A 23 -23.54 2.63 14.71
CA GLU A 23 -23.98 2.74 16.10
C GLU A 23 -23.85 4.18 16.61
N ALA A 24 -22.76 4.87 16.27
CA ALA A 24 -22.50 6.24 16.73
C ALA A 24 -23.32 7.31 16.00
N PHE A 25 -23.52 7.16 14.69
CA PHE A 25 -24.08 8.21 13.82
C PHE A 25 -25.33 7.78 13.03
N GLY A 26 -25.82 6.55 13.27
CA GLY A 26 -27.04 6.02 12.67
C GLY A 26 -26.84 5.33 11.30
N PRO A 27 -27.94 4.77 10.74
CA PRO A 27 -27.88 3.89 9.58
C PRO A 27 -27.30 4.53 8.31
N LEU A 28 -27.58 5.82 8.08
CA LEU A 28 -27.10 6.53 6.89
C LEU A 28 -25.58 6.67 6.89
N ALA A 29 -24.96 7.02 8.02
CA ALA A 29 -23.52 7.15 8.14
C ALA A 29 -22.81 5.81 7.93
N GLY A 30 -23.35 4.74 8.54
CA GLY A 30 -22.90 3.38 8.29
C GLY A 30 -22.99 3.00 6.81
N PHE A 31 -24.12 3.26 6.17
CA PHE A 31 -24.32 2.98 4.74
C PHE A 31 -23.31 3.71 3.84
N LEU A 32 -23.13 5.03 4.04
CA LEU A 32 -22.20 5.83 3.25
C LEU A 32 -20.76 5.34 3.42
N TYR A 33 -20.37 4.98 4.63
CA TYR A 33 -19.06 4.37 4.87
C TYR A 33 -18.92 3.02 4.18
N GLY A 34 -19.89 2.12 4.33
CA GLY A 34 -19.88 0.80 3.69
C GLY A 34 -19.83 0.90 2.16
N TRP A 35 -20.58 1.83 1.58
CA TRP A 35 -20.55 2.13 0.15
C TRP A 35 -19.16 2.60 -0.28
N THR A 36 -18.59 3.60 0.41
CA THR A 36 -17.26 4.15 0.09
C THR A 36 -16.16 3.10 0.26
N LEU A 37 -16.24 2.29 1.32
CA LEU A 37 -15.31 1.20 1.59
C LEU A 37 -15.31 0.19 0.44
N PHE A 38 -16.49 -0.21 -0.02
CA PHE A 38 -16.64 -1.19 -1.08
C PHE A 38 -16.30 -0.65 -2.46
N THR A 39 -16.82 0.51 -2.85
CA THR A 39 -16.72 1.02 -4.22
C THR A 39 -15.43 1.78 -4.52
N VAL A 40 -14.82 2.39 -3.50
CA VAL A 40 -13.65 3.27 -3.68
C VAL A 40 -12.42 2.72 -2.97
N ILE A 41 -12.50 2.47 -1.66
CA ILE A 41 -11.30 2.20 -0.86
C ILE A 41 -10.72 0.82 -1.17
N GLN A 42 -11.51 -0.25 -1.04
CA GLN A 42 -11.01 -1.61 -1.21
C GLN A 42 -10.70 -1.92 -2.68
N THR A 43 -11.59 -1.54 -3.59
CA THR A 43 -11.40 -1.70 -5.03
C THR A 43 -10.21 -0.90 -5.54
N GLY A 44 -10.05 0.36 -5.12
CA GLY A 44 -8.92 1.21 -5.47
C GLY A 44 -7.59 0.64 -4.99
N THR A 45 -7.54 0.19 -3.73
CA THR A 45 -6.32 -0.43 -3.17
C THR A 45 -5.93 -1.70 -3.92
N ILE A 46 -6.89 -2.58 -4.23
CA ILE A 46 -6.63 -3.80 -5.01
C ILE A 46 -6.08 -3.46 -6.40
N ALA A 47 -6.67 -2.48 -7.08
CA ALA A 47 -6.22 -2.04 -8.41
C ALA A 47 -4.80 -1.42 -8.37
N ALA A 48 -4.54 -0.56 -7.39
CA ALA A 48 -3.24 0.08 -7.21
C ALA A 48 -2.14 -0.96 -6.94
N VAL A 49 -2.39 -1.92 -6.05
CA VAL A 49 -1.44 -3.02 -5.77
C VAL A 49 -1.25 -3.92 -6.99
N GLY A 50 -2.30 -4.22 -7.75
CA GLY A 50 -2.21 -4.98 -9.00
C GLY A 50 -1.32 -4.29 -10.03
N MET A 51 -1.46 -2.98 -10.21
CA MET A 51 -0.59 -2.20 -11.09
C MET A 51 0.85 -2.13 -10.58
N ALA A 52 1.06 -1.97 -9.28
CA ALA A 52 2.39 -2.01 -8.68
C ALA A 52 3.07 -3.37 -8.94
N PHE A 53 2.35 -4.48 -8.76
CA PHE A 53 2.85 -5.81 -9.08
C PHE A 53 3.26 -5.95 -10.55
N ALA A 54 2.43 -5.46 -11.49
CA ALA A 54 2.75 -5.47 -12.91
C ALA A 54 4.01 -4.65 -13.22
N LYS A 55 4.16 -3.47 -12.59
CA LYS A 55 5.33 -2.61 -12.75
C LYS A 55 6.63 -3.26 -12.26
N TYR A 56 6.60 -3.92 -11.09
CA TYR A 56 7.77 -4.67 -10.60
C TYR A 56 8.05 -5.91 -11.45
N THR A 57 7.02 -6.57 -11.96
CA THR A 57 7.19 -7.69 -12.91
C THR A 57 7.85 -7.22 -14.21
N ALA A 58 7.50 -6.03 -14.70
CA ALA A 58 8.09 -5.45 -15.90
C ALA A 58 9.59 -5.17 -15.76
N ALA A 59 10.09 -4.94 -14.55
CA ALA A 59 11.53 -4.82 -14.30
C ALA A 59 12.29 -6.14 -14.56
N LEU A 60 11.61 -7.29 -14.44
CA LEU A 60 12.16 -8.61 -14.74
C LEU A 60 11.83 -9.07 -16.16
N VAL A 61 10.63 -8.75 -16.63
CA VAL A 61 10.09 -9.13 -17.94
C VAL A 61 9.59 -7.87 -18.66
N PRO A 62 10.47 -7.14 -19.38
CA PRO A 62 10.11 -5.86 -20.00
C PRO A 62 8.91 -5.92 -20.95
N ALA A 63 8.62 -7.10 -21.52
CA ALA A 63 7.46 -7.34 -22.38
C ALA A 63 6.10 -7.09 -21.69
N VAL A 64 6.03 -7.15 -20.35
CA VAL A 64 4.79 -6.85 -19.61
C VAL A 64 4.71 -5.40 -19.12
N GLY A 65 5.61 -4.54 -19.56
CA GLY A 65 5.63 -3.12 -19.20
C GLY A 65 4.49 -2.30 -19.78
N GLU A 66 4.28 -1.12 -19.21
CA GLU A 66 3.25 -0.15 -19.63
C GLU A 66 3.49 0.40 -21.04
N SER A 67 4.71 0.33 -21.55
CA SER A 67 5.08 0.76 -22.90
C SER A 67 4.51 -0.15 -24.00
N ASN A 68 4.14 -1.39 -23.66
CA ASN A 68 3.62 -2.36 -24.62
C ASN A 68 2.09 -2.27 -24.65
N VAL A 69 1.57 -1.46 -25.58
CA VAL A 69 0.13 -1.34 -25.81
C VAL A 69 -0.36 -2.56 -26.60
N LEU A 70 -1.30 -3.31 -26.02
CA LEU A 70 -1.83 -4.53 -26.61
C LEU A 70 -2.94 -4.24 -27.62
N PHE A 71 -3.88 -3.37 -27.25
CA PHE A 71 -5.00 -2.99 -28.10
C PHE A 71 -5.55 -1.62 -27.71
N MET A 72 -6.16 -0.93 -28.66
CA MET A 72 -6.71 0.41 -28.48
C MET A 72 -8.20 0.40 -28.79
N ILE A 73 -9.02 0.87 -27.85
CA ILE A 73 -10.48 0.95 -28.00
C ILE A 73 -10.88 2.41 -27.77
N GLY A 74 -11.39 3.08 -28.81
CA GLY A 74 -11.94 4.44 -28.70
C GLY A 74 -10.96 5.48 -28.15
N GLY A 75 -9.65 5.33 -28.40
CA GLY A 75 -8.60 6.21 -27.87
C GLY A 75 -7.99 5.77 -26.53
N PHE A 76 -8.53 4.73 -25.88
CA PHE A 76 -7.93 4.12 -24.69
C PHE A 76 -7.08 2.91 -25.08
N GLY A 77 -5.77 3.01 -24.86
CA GLY A 77 -4.84 1.89 -25.03
C GLY A 77 -4.78 1.03 -23.79
N ILE A 78 -5.09 -0.26 -23.91
CA ILE A 78 -4.83 -1.24 -22.84
C ILE A 78 -3.41 -1.74 -23.01
N ASN A 79 -2.58 -1.57 -21.98
CA ASN A 79 -1.20 -2.02 -21.99
C ASN A 79 -1.02 -3.40 -21.33
N ALA A 80 0.14 -4.00 -21.57
CA ALA A 80 0.46 -5.32 -21.05
C ALA A 80 0.49 -5.35 -19.51
N ALA A 81 0.89 -4.26 -18.86
CA ALA A 81 0.90 -4.15 -17.41
C ALA A 81 -0.53 -4.22 -16.83
N GLN A 82 -1.51 -3.57 -17.46
CA GLN A 82 -2.92 -3.65 -17.09
C GLN A 82 -3.47 -5.06 -17.27
N ALA A 83 -3.10 -5.76 -18.35
CA ALA A 83 -3.50 -7.15 -18.55
C ALA A 83 -2.93 -8.07 -17.44
N VAL A 84 -1.66 -7.88 -17.06
CA VAL A 84 -1.06 -8.60 -15.93
C VAL A 84 -1.80 -8.28 -14.62
N ALA A 85 -2.03 -7.01 -14.32
CA ALA A 85 -2.74 -6.59 -13.10
C ALA A 85 -4.15 -7.23 -13.02
N ILE A 86 -4.93 -7.15 -14.10
CA ILE A 86 -6.26 -7.76 -14.18
C ILE A 86 -6.18 -9.28 -14.01
N SER A 87 -5.27 -9.94 -14.71
CA SER A 87 -5.10 -11.40 -14.62
C SER A 87 -4.73 -11.86 -13.21
N SER A 88 -3.84 -11.14 -12.53
CA SER A 88 -3.44 -11.40 -11.14
C SER A 88 -4.62 -11.22 -10.18
N ILE A 89 -5.41 -10.16 -10.35
CA ILE A 89 -6.61 -9.93 -9.52
C ILE A 89 -7.59 -11.08 -9.71
N LEU A 90 -7.94 -11.43 -10.95
CA LEU A 90 -8.86 -12.53 -11.24
C LEU A 90 -8.36 -13.86 -10.70
N PHE A 91 -7.07 -14.15 -10.84
CA PHE A 91 -6.43 -15.35 -10.32
C PHE A 91 -6.51 -15.42 -8.79
N LEU A 92 -6.14 -14.34 -8.09
CA LEU A 92 -6.22 -14.28 -6.63
C LEU A 92 -7.67 -14.33 -6.14
N THR A 93 -8.61 -13.68 -6.82
CA THR A 93 -10.04 -13.78 -6.51
C THR A 93 -10.52 -15.22 -6.66
N TRP A 94 -10.13 -15.91 -7.74
CA TRP A 94 -10.46 -17.31 -7.92
C TRP A 94 -9.88 -18.20 -6.82
N LEU A 95 -8.60 -18.01 -6.45
CA LEU A 95 -7.98 -18.74 -5.35
C LEU A 95 -8.69 -18.49 -4.01
N ASN A 96 -9.01 -17.24 -3.70
CA ASN A 96 -9.72 -16.88 -2.47
C ASN A 96 -11.13 -17.48 -2.44
N SER A 97 -11.80 -17.62 -3.59
CA SER A 97 -13.12 -18.25 -3.69
C SER A 97 -13.11 -19.77 -3.46
N ARG A 98 -11.95 -20.43 -3.53
CA ARG A 98 -11.82 -21.90 -3.35
C ARG A 98 -11.80 -22.35 -1.89
N GLY A 99 -11.62 -21.43 -0.94
CA GLY A 99 -11.75 -21.72 0.49
C GLY A 99 -10.69 -21.02 1.35
N VAL A 100 -11.08 -20.78 2.61
CA VAL A 100 -10.27 -20.04 3.59
C VAL A 100 -8.96 -20.72 3.95
N SER A 101 -8.85 -22.05 3.83
CA SER A 101 -7.62 -22.80 4.11
C SER A 101 -6.51 -22.51 3.09
N LEU A 102 -6.87 -22.42 1.80
CA LEU A 102 -5.95 -22.04 0.74
C LEU A 102 -5.54 -20.57 0.86
N GLY A 103 -6.50 -19.68 1.13
CA GLY A 103 -6.23 -18.27 1.39
C GLY A 103 -5.23 -18.07 2.53
N LYS A 104 -5.42 -18.76 3.66
CA LYS A 104 -4.49 -18.73 4.80
C LYS A 104 -3.09 -19.19 4.43
N LEU A 105 -2.95 -20.28 3.66
CA LEU A 105 -1.64 -20.80 3.26
C LEU A 105 -0.91 -19.78 2.38
N ILE A 106 -1.59 -19.28 1.35
CA ILE A 106 -1.06 -18.27 0.44
C ILE A 106 -0.62 -17.02 1.21
N GLN A 107 -1.50 -16.49 2.08
CA GLN A 107 -1.22 -15.31 2.89
C GLN A 107 -0.02 -15.50 3.81
N ASN A 108 0.06 -16.64 4.51
CA ASN A 108 1.18 -16.93 5.40
C ASN A 108 2.50 -17.01 4.62
N THR A 109 2.51 -17.70 3.48
CA THR A 109 3.70 -17.78 2.63
C THR A 109 4.15 -16.40 2.16
N PHE A 110 3.26 -15.60 1.56
CA PHE A 110 3.62 -14.25 1.09
C PHE A 110 4.08 -13.33 2.23
N THR A 111 3.43 -13.41 3.39
CA THR A 111 3.79 -12.58 4.54
C THR A 111 5.17 -12.96 5.08
N SER A 112 5.44 -14.25 5.28
CA SER A 112 6.74 -14.73 5.75
C SER A 112 7.84 -14.41 4.74
N THR A 113 7.62 -14.66 3.44
CA THR A 113 8.58 -14.31 2.39
C THR A 113 8.87 -12.81 2.38
N LYS A 114 7.84 -11.94 2.45
CA LYS A 114 8.03 -10.48 2.47
C LYS A 114 8.89 -10.04 3.65
N ILE A 115 8.61 -10.54 4.86
CA ILE A 115 9.38 -10.20 6.06
C ILE A 115 10.83 -10.66 5.91
N ILE A 116 11.06 -11.92 5.49
CA ILE A 116 12.39 -12.47 5.30
C ILE A 116 13.17 -11.66 4.26
N SER A 117 12.55 -11.32 3.12
CA SER A 117 13.19 -10.52 2.08
C SER A 117 13.63 -9.14 2.56
N VAL A 118 12.78 -8.44 3.33
CA VAL A 118 13.12 -7.12 3.88
C VAL A 118 14.27 -7.22 4.88
N VAL A 119 14.22 -8.19 5.79
CA VAL A 119 15.30 -8.42 6.78
C VAL A 119 16.60 -8.78 6.09
N ALA A 120 16.56 -9.68 5.09
CA ALA A 120 17.72 -10.09 4.33
C ALA A 120 18.35 -8.91 3.56
N LEU A 121 17.52 -8.07 2.93
CA LEU A 121 17.99 -6.89 2.21
C LEU A 121 18.65 -5.87 3.15
N ALA A 122 18.04 -5.61 4.32
CA ALA A 122 18.62 -4.73 5.33
C ALA A 122 19.96 -5.26 5.85
N ALA A 123 20.03 -6.56 6.16
CA ALA A 123 21.26 -7.20 6.61
C ALA A 123 22.35 -7.12 5.54
N ALA A 124 22.03 -7.41 4.28
CA ALA A 124 22.97 -7.31 3.17
C ALA A 124 23.53 -5.89 3.01
N GLY A 125 22.67 -4.87 3.09
CA GLY A 125 23.09 -3.46 3.04
C GLY A 125 24.04 -3.08 4.17
N ILE A 126 23.75 -3.49 5.40
CA ILE A 126 24.60 -3.23 6.57
C ILE A 126 25.96 -3.95 6.43
N ILE A 127 25.95 -5.24 6.07
CA ILE A 127 27.18 -6.03 5.90
C ILE A 127 28.05 -5.39 4.82
N TYR A 128 27.47 -5.05 3.66
CA TYR A 128 28.19 -4.40 2.57
C TYR A 128 28.78 -3.05 2.99
N GLY A 129 28.02 -2.24 3.73
CA GLY A 129 28.49 -0.94 4.25
C GLY A 129 29.62 -1.09 5.26
N LEU A 130 29.58 -2.11 6.12
CA LEU A 130 30.64 -2.42 7.07
C LEU A 130 31.91 -2.91 6.37
N SER A 131 31.79 -3.80 5.38
CA SER A 131 32.93 -4.36 4.66
C SER A 131 33.72 -3.31 3.87
N ASN A 132 33.04 -2.30 3.32
CA ASN A 132 33.66 -1.25 2.52
C ASN A 132 33.99 0.02 3.33
N GLY A 133 33.73 0.03 4.64
CA GLY A 133 33.89 1.22 5.49
C GLY A 133 32.96 2.39 5.14
N SER A 134 31.99 2.19 4.25
CA SER A 134 31.09 3.23 3.75
C SER A 134 29.86 3.45 4.62
N LEU A 135 29.65 2.61 5.66
CA LEU A 135 28.45 2.71 6.51
C LEU A 135 28.36 4.06 7.23
N ALA A 136 29.47 4.56 7.77
CA ALA A 136 29.49 5.85 8.47
C ALA A 136 29.15 7.01 7.52
N ALA A 137 29.77 7.03 6.33
CA ALA A 137 29.48 8.03 5.31
C ALA A 137 28.04 7.94 4.79
N ALA A 138 27.51 6.73 4.63
CA ALA A 138 26.11 6.52 4.25
C ALA A 138 25.15 7.05 5.33
N ILE A 139 25.42 6.81 6.61
CA ILE A 139 24.62 7.33 7.73
C ILE A 139 24.69 8.86 7.79
N ASP A 140 25.86 9.46 7.58
CA ASP A 140 26.00 10.91 7.51
C ASP A 140 25.23 11.50 6.32
N SER A 141 25.26 10.84 5.15
CA SER A 141 24.49 11.25 3.97
C SER A 141 22.97 11.12 4.14
N LEU A 142 22.47 10.19 4.98
CA LEU A 142 21.03 10.03 5.21
C LEU A 142 20.39 11.32 5.76
N TRP A 143 21.15 12.10 6.53
CA TRP A 143 20.67 13.34 7.14
C TRP A 143 21.04 14.59 6.33
N ILE A 144 22.14 14.55 5.57
CA ILE A 144 22.65 15.71 4.81
C ILE A 144 22.09 15.74 3.39
N ASP A 145 22.12 14.62 2.67
CA ASP A 145 21.60 14.49 1.30
C ASP A 145 20.09 14.20 1.29
N GLY A 146 19.50 13.76 2.41
CA GLY A 146 18.05 13.65 2.57
C GLY A 146 17.33 15.00 2.67
N VAL A 147 18.06 16.09 2.96
CA VAL A 147 17.53 17.46 3.10
C VAL A 147 17.73 18.28 1.82
N THR A 148 18.71 17.92 0.98
CA THR A 148 18.87 18.53 -0.34
C THR A 148 18.08 17.72 -1.36
N PRO A 149 17.04 18.27 -2.01
CA PRO A 149 16.34 17.52 -3.05
C PRO A 149 17.37 17.15 -4.12
N HIS A 150 17.55 15.86 -4.39
CA HIS A 150 18.34 15.38 -5.52
C HIS A 150 17.56 15.66 -6.81
N VAL A 151 17.43 16.94 -7.16
CA VAL A 151 16.70 17.42 -8.34
C VAL A 151 17.33 16.88 -9.62
N ALA A 152 18.58 16.44 -9.54
CA ALA A 152 19.37 15.90 -10.65
C ALA A 152 18.87 14.53 -11.16
N ASP A 153 18.26 13.70 -10.32
CA ASP A 153 17.80 12.34 -10.69
C ASP A 153 16.30 12.26 -10.99
N LEU A 154 15.58 13.37 -10.88
CA LEU A 154 14.17 13.46 -11.20
C LEU A 154 13.99 13.48 -12.73
N SER A 155 13.07 12.64 -13.25
CA SER A 155 12.68 12.74 -14.65
C SER A 155 12.13 14.13 -14.98
N ALA A 156 12.18 14.56 -16.24
CA ALA A 156 11.73 15.89 -16.66
C ALA A 156 10.30 16.24 -16.18
N ALA A 157 9.40 15.24 -16.16
CA ALA A 157 8.04 15.39 -15.63
C ALA A 157 7.98 15.59 -14.11
N GLN A 158 8.89 14.95 -13.37
CA GLN A 158 9.03 15.17 -11.93
C GLN A 158 9.65 16.55 -11.67
N GLN A 159 10.70 16.94 -12.39
CA GLN A 159 11.30 18.28 -12.30
C GLN A 159 10.28 19.41 -12.58
N GLU A 160 9.35 19.25 -13.52
CA GLU A 160 8.26 20.22 -13.71
C GLU A 160 7.30 20.28 -12.51
N SER A 161 6.99 19.15 -11.89
CA SER A 161 6.10 19.10 -10.72
C SER A 161 6.75 19.70 -9.46
N TYR A 162 8.04 19.45 -9.23
CA TYR A 162 8.84 20.09 -8.17
C TYR A 162 9.15 21.56 -8.49
N GLY A 163 9.37 21.89 -9.75
CA GLY A 163 9.56 23.24 -10.28
C GLY A 163 8.30 24.09 -10.16
N PHE A 164 7.12 23.50 -10.35
CA PHE A 164 5.84 24.14 -10.08
C PHE A 164 5.69 24.37 -8.57
N ALA A 165 5.81 23.34 -7.74
CA ALA A 165 5.70 23.44 -6.28
C ALA A 165 6.61 24.51 -5.64
N SER A 166 7.86 24.62 -6.12
CA SER A 166 8.81 25.66 -5.68
C SER A 166 8.50 27.06 -6.23
N ARG A 167 7.96 27.20 -7.45
CA ARG A 167 7.60 28.49 -8.07
C ARG A 167 6.33 29.13 -7.52
N ILE A 168 5.34 28.32 -7.12
CA ILE A 168 4.11 28.83 -6.45
C ILE A 168 4.27 28.96 -4.94
N GLY A 169 5.45 28.66 -4.40
CA GLY A 169 5.67 28.69 -2.95
C GLY A 169 4.67 27.78 -2.24
N MET A 170 4.52 26.54 -2.71
CA MET A 170 3.68 25.56 -2.01
C MET A 170 4.05 25.63 -0.53
N PRO A 171 3.12 26.02 0.35
CA PRO A 171 3.45 26.17 1.75
C PRO A 171 4.02 24.84 2.22
N LEU A 172 5.06 24.86 3.05
CA LEU A 172 5.73 23.67 3.57
C LEU A 172 4.74 22.54 3.94
N LEU A 173 3.57 22.93 4.46
CA LEU A 173 2.42 22.09 4.73
C LEU A 173 1.96 21.21 3.55
N ALA A 174 1.89 21.74 2.32
CA ALA A 174 1.47 21.00 1.13
C ALA A 174 2.49 19.95 0.70
N VAL A 175 3.79 20.27 0.78
CA VAL A 175 4.87 19.31 0.48
C VAL A 175 4.86 18.17 1.51
N ILE A 176 4.70 18.51 2.79
CA ILE A 176 4.51 17.52 3.86
C ILE A 176 3.26 16.68 3.60
N ALA A 177 2.14 17.31 3.25
CA ALA A 177 0.89 16.59 3.00
C ALA A 177 1.05 15.57 1.86
N VAL A 178 1.68 15.94 0.74
CA VAL A 178 1.91 15.06 -0.40
C VAL A 178 2.88 13.92 -0.06
N SER A 179 3.97 14.19 0.66
CA SER A 179 4.93 13.14 1.05
C SER A 179 4.32 12.15 2.05
N MET A 180 3.43 12.63 2.92
CA MET A 180 2.73 11.80 3.90
C MET A 180 1.72 10.83 3.27
N VAL A 181 1.21 11.10 2.07
CA VAL A 181 0.24 10.18 1.40
C VAL A 181 0.84 8.78 1.25
N GLY A 182 2.07 8.67 0.73
CA GLY A 182 2.74 7.38 0.54
C GLY A 182 3.06 6.69 1.87
N SER A 183 3.54 7.45 2.86
CA SER A 183 3.88 6.93 4.19
C SER A 183 2.65 6.41 4.94
N ILE A 184 1.53 7.14 4.89
CA ILE A 184 0.27 6.72 5.52
C ILE A 184 -0.26 5.48 4.80
N PHE A 185 -0.27 5.48 3.47
CA PHE A 185 -0.69 4.31 2.69
C PHE A 185 0.16 3.06 3.00
N SER A 186 1.48 3.21 3.18
CA SER A 186 2.36 2.10 3.54
C SER A 186 2.14 1.59 4.97
N SER A 187 1.58 2.40 5.84
CA SER A 187 1.39 2.05 7.24
C SER A 187 -0.02 1.51 7.52
N ASP A 188 -0.94 1.65 6.55
CA ASP A 188 -2.33 1.23 6.67
C ASP A 188 -2.45 -0.29 6.89
N ALA A 189 -3.19 -0.69 7.93
CA ALA A 189 -3.59 -2.06 8.26
C ALA A 189 -4.12 -2.18 9.71
N TRP A 190 -3.83 -1.21 10.59
CA TRP A 190 -4.16 -1.25 12.02
C TRP A 190 -5.67 -1.41 12.30
N ASN A 191 -6.53 -1.02 11.36
CA ASN A 191 -7.98 -1.16 11.46
C ASN A 191 -8.49 -2.51 10.97
N ASN A 192 -7.70 -3.32 10.25
CA ASN A 192 -8.19 -4.55 9.65
C ASN A 192 -8.63 -5.59 10.68
N ILE A 193 -8.02 -5.60 11.87
CA ILE A 193 -8.42 -6.47 12.98
C ILE A 193 -9.87 -6.22 13.43
N THR A 194 -10.40 -5.02 13.22
CA THR A 194 -11.78 -4.67 13.59
C THR A 194 -12.80 -5.45 12.78
N PHE A 195 -12.48 -5.88 11.55
CA PHE A 195 -13.39 -6.70 10.73
C PHE A 195 -13.46 -8.15 11.19
N ALA A 196 -12.39 -8.64 11.84
CA ALA A 196 -12.29 -9.99 12.37
C ALA A 196 -12.52 -10.06 13.88
N SER A 197 -12.96 -8.96 14.52
CA SER A 197 -13.10 -8.86 15.98
C SER A 197 -14.00 -9.95 16.57
N ALA A 198 -15.07 -10.32 15.87
CA ALA A 198 -15.99 -11.40 16.25
C ALA A 198 -15.37 -12.81 16.21
N GLU A 199 -14.26 -13.00 15.49
CA GLU A 199 -13.53 -14.28 15.39
C GLU A 199 -12.33 -14.36 16.34
N VAL A 200 -11.95 -13.25 16.96
CA VAL A 200 -10.85 -13.20 17.94
C VAL A 200 -11.31 -13.82 19.26
N LYS A 201 -10.52 -14.75 19.80
CA LYS A 201 -10.77 -15.30 21.14
C LYS A 201 -10.50 -14.22 22.19
N ASN A 202 -11.49 -13.91 23.04
CA ASN A 202 -11.41 -12.86 24.06
C ASN A 202 -10.95 -11.50 23.47
N PRO A 203 -11.75 -10.88 22.59
CA PRO A 203 -11.35 -9.70 21.83
C PRO A 203 -10.93 -8.53 22.74
N GLU A 204 -11.60 -8.34 23.87
CA GLU A 204 -11.30 -7.31 24.88
C GLU A 204 -9.87 -7.35 25.46
N ARG A 205 -9.20 -8.51 25.40
CA ARG A 205 -7.82 -8.69 25.90
C ARG A 205 -6.80 -8.87 24.79
N THR A 206 -7.23 -9.30 23.61
CA THR A 206 -6.34 -9.81 22.56
C THR A 206 -6.10 -8.80 21.45
N ILE A 207 -7.03 -7.84 21.27
CA ILE A 207 -6.93 -6.73 20.32
C ILE A 207 -6.36 -5.50 21.03
#